data_AF-A0A377NC44-F1
#
_entry.id   AF-A0A377NC44-F1
#
_cell.length_a   1.000
_cell.length_b   1.000
_cell.length_c   1.000
_cell.angle_alpha   90.00
_cell.angle_beta   90.00
_cell.angle_gamma   90.00
#
_symmetry.space_group_name_H-M   'P 1'
#
loop_
_entity.id
_entity.type
_entity.pdbx_description
1 polymer ?
#
loop_
_entity_poly.entity_id
_entity_poly.type
_entity_poly.pdbx_seq_one_letter_code
_entity_poly.pdbx_strand_id
1 'polypeptide(L)' 'MKSVKSGITWLVVALIGAFAFGMLALSRGEHVNAVWLVIAAIACYSIAYRFYSLFIAKKVFELDDRRMTPAGAPQ' A
#
# COMPACT_ATOMS: atom_id res chain seq x y z
N MET A 1 10.00 -8.19 -15.15
CA MET A 1 8.69 -8.87 -15.06
C MET A 1 7.95 -8.29 -13.86
N LYS A 2 6.83 -7.56 -14.07
CA LYS A 2 6.11 -6.92 -12.95
C LYS A 2 5.66 -8.03 -12.00
N SER A 3 6.29 -8.10 -10.83
CA SER A 3 6.19 -9.24 -9.92
C SER A 3 4.74 -9.45 -9.51
N VAL A 4 4.14 -10.56 -9.93
CA VAL A 4 2.75 -10.96 -9.61
C VAL A 4 2.49 -10.89 -8.10
N LYS A 5 3.54 -11.08 -7.28
CA LYS A 5 3.54 -10.89 -5.82
C LYS A 5 3.03 -9.50 -5.41
N SER A 6 3.44 -8.43 -6.09
CA SER A 6 2.97 -7.08 -5.79
C SER A 6 1.48 -6.91 -6.09
N GLY A 7 0.97 -7.51 -7.16
CA GLY A 7 -0.46 -7.42 -7.50
C GLY A 7 -1.33 -8.10 -6.44
N ILE A 8 -0.90 -9.29 -5.99
CA ILE A 8 -1.58 -10.05 -4.95
C ILE A 8 -1.60 -9.31 -3.62
N THR A 9 -0.47 -8.72 -3.19
CA THR A 9 -0.43 -7.94 -1.94
C THR A 9 -1.42 -6.78 -1.97
N TRP A 10 -1.53 -6.06 -3.10
CA TRP A 10 -2.47 -4.95 -3.25
C TRP A 10 -3.93 -5.41 -3.27
N LEU A 11 -4.21 -6.55 -3.88
CA LEU A 11 -5.54 -7.14 -3.90
C LEU A 11 -6.00 -7.53 -2.48
N VAL A 12 -5.12 -8.11 -1.67
CA VAL A 12 -5.41 -8.44 -0.26
C VAL A 12 -5.70 -7.16 0.55
N VAL A 13 -4.90 -6.11 0.39
CA VAL A 13 -5.13 -4.83 1.09
C VAL A 13 -6.48 -4.20 0.69
N ALA A 14 -6.83 -4.25 -0.60
CA ALA A 14 -8.12 -3.75 -1.09
C ALA A 14 -9.30 -4.54 -0.52
N LEU A 15 -9.21 -5.86 -0.47
CA LEU A 15 -10.24 -6.73 0.12
C LEU A 15 -10.42 -6.46 1.62
N ILE A 16 -9.33 -6.31 2.37
CA ILE A 16 -9.36 -5.99 3.80
C ILE A 16 -10.03 -4.62 4.03
N GLY A 17 -9.66 -3.61 3.24
CA GLY A 17 -10.29 -2.29 3.31
C GLY A 17 -11.78 -2.32 3.01
N ALA A 18 -12.18 -2.99 1.92
CA ALA A 18 -13.59 -3.14 1.55
C ALA A 18 -14.40 -3.87 2.63
N PHE A 19 -13.84 -4.93 3.21
CA PHE A 19 -14.48 -5.69 4.27
C PHE A 19 -14.63 -4.88 5.56
N ALA A 20 -13.61 -4.09 5.92
CA ALA A 20 -13.67 -3.20 7.07
C ALA A 20 -14.73 -2.10 6.93
N PHE A 21 -14.83 -1.48 5.74
CA PHE A 21 -15.89 -0.52 5.44
C PHE A 21 -17.28 -1.16 5.43
N GLY A 22 -17.41 -2.38 4.89
CA GLY A 22 -18.65 -3.15 4.92
C GLY A 22 -19.09 -3.43 6.36
N MET A 23 -18.21 -3.99 7.19
CA MET A 23 -18.50 -4.26 8.60
C MET A 23 -18.85 -2.99 9.37
N LEU A 24 -18.14 -1.88 9.16
CA LEU A 24 -18.46 -0.59 9.76
C LEU A 24 -19.88 -0.11 9.39
N ALA A 25 -20.31 -0.33 8.14
CA ALA A 25 -21.62 0.07 7.67
C ALA A 25 -22.77 -0.82 8.20
N LEU A 26 -22.50 -2.12 8.41
CA LEU A 26 -23.47 -3.09 8.98
C LEU A 26 -23.57 -3.01 10.50
N SER A 27 -22.53 -2.55 11.20
CA SER A 27 -22.46 -2.50 12.68
C SER A 27 -23.30 -1.38 13.31
N ARG A 28 -24.51 -1.11 12.80
CA ARG A 28 -25.41 -0.07 13.30
C ARG A 28 -26.28 -0.62 14.45
N GLY A 29 -26.03 -0.16 15.67
CA GLY A 29 -26.86 -0.45 16.85
C GLY A 29 -26.12 -1.02 18.05
N GLU A 30 -24.89 -1.48 17.87
CA GLU A 30 -24.01 -1.95 18.94
C GLU A 30 -22.76 -1.06 19.03
N HIS A 31 -22.03 -1.08 20.13
CA HIS A 31 -20.77 -0.32 20.24
C HIS A 31 -19.87 -0.69 19.05
N VAL A 32 -19.64 0.27 18.15
CA VAL A 32 -18.82 0.06 16.96
C VAL A 32 -17.46 -0.46 17.43
N ASN A 33 -17.17 -1.71 17.11
CA ASN A 33 -15.95 -2.35 17.58
C ASN A 33 -14.74 -1.59 17.01
N ALA A 34 -13.90 -1.06 17.91
CA ALA A 34 -12.74 -0.24 17.55
C ALA A 34 -11.79 -0.94 16.57
N VAL A 35 -11.80 -2.28 16.54
CA VAL A 35 -11.03 -3.09 15.59
C VAL A 35 -11.37 -2.73 14.13
N TRP A 36 -12.64 -2.47 13.80
CA TRP A 36 -13.03 -2.12 12.43
C TRP A 36 -12.47 -0.78 11.98
N LEU A 37 -12.43 0.20 12.88
CA LEU A 37 -11.81 1.50 12.63
C LEU A 37 -10.30 1.36 12.44
N VAL A 38 -9.63 0.54 13.25
CA VAL A 38 -8.19 0.29 13.12
C VAL A 38 -7.87 -0.38 11.78
N ILE A 39 -8.64 -1.40 11.37
CA ILE A 39 -8.43 -2.07 10.09
C ILE A 39 -8.65 -1.10 8.92
N ALA A 40 -9.71 -0.28 8.96
CA ALA A 40 -9.94 0.75 7.94
C ALA A 40 -8.79 1.77 7.89
N ALA A 41 -8.26 2.20 9.04
CA ALA A 41 -7.11 3.09 9.12
C ALA A 41 -5.84 2.47 8.53
N ILE A 42 -5.56 1.20 8.82
CA ILE A 42 -4.41 0.46 8.24
C ILE A 42 -4.55 0.35 6.72
N ALA A 43 -5.75 0.06 6.21
CA ALA A 43 -5.99 0.00 4.77
C ALA A 43 -5.73 1.37 4.11
N CYS A 44 -6.22 2.46 4.71
CA CYS A 44 -6.00 3.81 4.22
C CYS A 44 -4.51 4.21 4.27
N TYR A 45 -3.82 3.89 5.37
CA TYR A 45 -2.39 4.12 5.53
C TYR A 45 -1.56 3.36 4.48
N SER A 46 -1.92 2.11 4.19
CA SER A 46 -1.24 1.30 3.17
C SER A 46 -1.35 1.94 1.79
N ILE A 47 -2.53 2.46 1.43
CA ILE A 47 -2.75 3.22 0.18
C ILE A 47 -1.89 4.49 0.16
N ALA A 48 -1.92 5.29 1.23
CA ALA A 48 -1.12 6.51 1.33
C ALA A 48 0.38 6.23 1.22
N TYR A 49 0.88 5.22 1.93
CA TYR A 49 2.28 4.80 1.92
C TYR A 49 2.77 4.45 0.51
N ARG A 50 1.94 3.84 -0.34
CA ARG A 50 2.28 3.51 -1.74
C ARG A 50 2.51 4.72 -2.61
N PHE A 51 1.59 5.68 -2.56
CA PHE A 51 1.71 6.89 -3.38
C PHE A 51 2.82 7.78 -2.84
N TYR A 52 2.96 7.86 -1.52
CA TYR A 52 3.98 8.65 -0.87
C TYR A 52 5.39 8.08 -1.08
N SER A 53 5.57 6.76 -0.99
CA SER A 53 6.86 6.11 -1.31
C SER A 53 7.27 6.33 -2.77
N LEU A 54 6.33 6.24 -3.71
CA LEU A 54 6.61 6.55 -5.12
C LEU A 54 6.96 8.02 -5.33
N PHE A 55 6.29 8.93 -4.61
CA PHE A 55 6.60 10.36 -4.65
C PHE A 55 8.02 10.61 -4.13
N ILE A 56 8.38 10.08 -2.97
CA ILE A 56 9.73 10.20 -2.40
C ILE A 56 10.79 9.66 -3.36
N ALA A 57 10.58 8.46 -3.89
CA ALA A 57 11.51 7.82 -4.82
C ALA A 57 11.78 8.68 -6.06
N LYS A 58 10.74 9.33 -6.61
CA LYS A 58 10.85 10.12 -7.84
C LYS A 58 11.23 11.58 -7.63
N LYS A 59 10.73 12.23 -6.58
CA LYS A 59 10.87 13.68 -6.38
C LYS A 59 11.94 14.06 -5.38
N VAL A 60 12.23 13.21 -4.39
CA VAL A 60 13.23 13.50 -3.36
C VAL A 60 14.55 12.81 -3.68
N PHE A 61 14.50 11.50 -3.96
CA PHE A 61 15.71 10.74 -4.28
C PHE A 61 16.04 10.70 -5.77
N GLU A 62 15.10 11.10 -6.63
CA GLU A 62 15.26 11.12 -8.09
C GLU A 62 15.91 9.82 -8.61
N LEU A 63 15.44 8.67 -8.08
CA LEU A 63 15.96 7.35 -8.40
C LEU A 63 15.82 7.10 -9.91
N ASP A 64 16.94 7.15 -10.61
CA ASP A 64 17.05 6.88 -12.03
C ASP A 64 17.48 5.43 -12.26
N ASP A 65 16.51 4.55 -12.51
CA ASP A 65 16.74 3.14 -12.87
C ASP A 65 17.54 2.98 -14.18
N ARG A 66 17.71 4.04 -14.99
CA ARG A 66 18.53 4.02 -16.22
C ARG A 66 19.99 4.37 -15.98
N ARG A 67 20.33 4.88 -14.80
CA ARG A 67 21.72 5.10 -14.38
C ARG A 67 22.27 3.79 -13.83
N MET A 68 22.81 2.95 -14.71
CA MET A 68 23.63 1.81 -14.30
C MET A 68 24.77 2.32 -13.42
N THR A 69 24.85 1.79 -12.20
CA THR A 69 25.98 2.06 -11.32
C THR A 69 27.25 1.46 -11.92
N PRO A 70 28.41 2.13 -11.82
CA PRO A 70 29.65 1.70 -12.47
C PRO A 70 30.19 0.34 -11.99
N ALA A 71 29.56 -0.28 -10.98
CA ALA A 71 29.88 -1.62 -10.49
C ALA A 71 29.55 -2.77 -11.45
N GLY A 72 28.91 -2.47 -12.60
CA GLY A 72 28.63 -3.44 -13.67
C GLY A 72 29.62 -3.43 -14.85
N ALA A 73 30.66 -2.59 -14.82
CA ALA A 73 31.69 -2.64 -15.86
C ALA A 73 32.51 -3.93 -15.70
N PRO A 74 32.51 -4.87 -16.67
CA PRO A 74 33.48 -5.96 -16.66
C PRO A 74 34.86 -5.33 -16.84
N GLN A 75 35.74 -5.52 -15.85
CA GLN A 75 37.18 -5.31 -16.02
C GLN A 75 37.77 -6.31 -17.01
#